data_AF-A0A924XXI6-F1
#
_entry.id   AF-A0A924XXI6-F1
#
_cell.length_a   1.000
_cell.length_b   1.000
_cell.length_c   1.000
_cell.angle_alpha   90.00
_cell.angle_beta   90.00
_cell.angle_gamma   90.00
#
_symmetry.space_group_name_H-M   'P 1'
#
loop_
_entity.id
_entity.type
_entity.pdbx_description
1 polymer ?
#
loop_
_entity_poly.entity_id
_entity_poly.type
_entity_poly.pdbx_seq_one_letter_code
_entity_poly.pdbx_strand_id
1 'polypeptide(L)'
;MPIEETDALLVIDVQNTFCPGGTLPVADGDAVVAPINALLPLFSGRAYASQDWHPADHCSFTTRGGIWPVHAVQNTADADIHPLLNRGAISHV
;
A
#
# COMPACT_ATOMS: atom_id res chain seq x y z
N MET A 1 0.05 22.05 -13.07
CA MET A 1 1.13 21.68 -14.02
C MET A 1 0.72 20.38 -14.70
N PRO A 2 0.99 20.21 -16.00
CA PRO A 2 0.87 18.90 -16.63
C PRO A 2 1.84 17.90 -15.98
N ILE A 3 1.51 16.60 -16.05
CA ILE A 3 2.45 15.52 -15.67
C ILE A 3 3.51 15.41 -16.78
N GLU A 4 4.78 15.43 -16.40
CA GLU A 4 5.91 15.36 -17.34
C GLU A 4 6.56 13.97 -17.35
N GLU A 5 7.41 13.71 -18.35
CA GLU A 5 8.16 12.45 -18.52
C GLU A 5 9.22 12.20 -17.42
N THR A 6 9.46 13.18 -16.55
CA THR A 6 10.32 13.05 -15.36
C THR A 6 9.56 12.79 -14.07
N ASP A 7 8.23 12.90 -14.07
CA ASP A 7 7.41 12.75 -12.85
C ASP A 7 7.02 11.30 -12.56
N ALA A 8 7.13 10.83 -11.32
CA ALA A 8 6.69 9.49 -10.93
C ALA A 8 5.51 9.53 -9.95
N LEU A 9 4.69 8.47 -9.96
CA LEU A 9 3.66 8.24 -8.95
C LEU A 9 4.15 7.20 -7.95
N LEU A 10 4.17 7.57 -6.66
CA LEU A 10 4.39 6.63 -5.57
C LEU A 10 3.06 6.33 -4.87
N VAL A 11 2.68 5.06 -4.85
CA VAL A 11 1.49 4.55 -4.18
C VAL A 11 1.91 3.93 -2.86
N ILE A 12 1.67 4.65 -1.76
CA ILE A 12 2.23 4.27 -0.46
C ILE A 12 1.25 3.38 0.30
N ASP A 13 1.68 2.16 0.57
CA ASP A 13 1.09 1.22 1.53
C ASP A 13 -0.44 1.01 1.37
N VAL A 14 -0.91 0.93 0.12
CA VAL A 14 -2.31 0.58 -0.19
C VAL A 14 -2.48 -0.94 -0.08
N GLN A 15 -2.31 -1.45 1.14
CA GLN A 15 -2.41 -2.86 1.53
C GLN A 15 -3.72 -3.13 2.27
N ASN A 16 -4.16 -4.39 2.27
CA ASN A 16 -5.33 -4.81 3.05
C ASN A 16 -5.21 -4.42 4.52
N THR A 17 -3.99 -4.46 5.07
CA THR A 17 -3.61 -4.03 6.42
C THR A 17 -4.23 -2.70 6.82
N PHE A 18 -4.15 -1.71 5.93
CA PHE A 18 -4.49 -0.31 6.22
C PHE A 18 -5.86 0.10 5.69
N CYS A 19 -6.57 -0.81 5.04
CA CYS A 19 -7.95 -0.62 4.59
C CYS A 19 -8.96 -1.17 5.61
N PRO A 20 -10.25 -0.75 5.56
CA PRO A 20 -11.27 -1.29 6.44
C PRO A 20 -11.33 -2.83 6.43
N GLY A 21 -11.26 -3.44 7.62
CA GLY A 21 -11.21 -4.89 7.80
C GLY A 21 -9.80 -5.48 7.94
N GLY A 22 -8.75 -4.69 7.70
CA GLY A 22 -7.35 -5.07 7.98
C GLY A 22 -6.98 -5.04 9.46
N THR A 23 -5.73 -5.41 9.76
CA THR A 23 -5.18 -5.46 11.13
C THR A 23 -4.85 -4.08 11.72
N LEU A 24 -4.60 -3.06 10.89
CA LEU A 24 -4.31 -1.69 11.32
C LEU A 24 -5.04 -0.67 10.41
N PRO A 25 -6.39 -0.67 10.43
CA PRO A 25 -7.18 0.04 9.44
C PRO A 25 -7.11 1.55 9.62
N VAL A 26 -6.93 2.26 8.51
CA VAL A 26 -7.21 3.69 8.41
C VAL A 26 -8.69 3.85 8.06
N ALA A 27 -9.36 4.80 8.72
CA ALA A 27 -10.76 5.11 8.42
C ALA A 27 -10.91 5.51 6.94
N ASP A 28 -11.80 4.83 6.23
CA ASP A 28 -12.01 4.97 4.78
C ASP A 28 -10.72 4.81 3.93
N GLY A 29 -9.76 4.00 4.42
CA GLY A 29 -8.45 3.84 3.80
C GLY A 29 -8.48 3.27 2.36
N ASP A 30 -9.55 2.60 1.96
CA ASP A 30 -9.77 2.09 0.60
C ASP A 30 -10.34 3.14 -0.37
N ALA A 31 -10.82 4.30 0.12
CA ALA A 31 -11.36 5.36 -0.71
C ALA A 31 -10.32 5.97 -1.69
N VAL A 32 -9.02 5.82 -1.39
CA VAL A 32 -7.92 6.27 -2.25
C VAL A 32 -7.71 5.39 -3.50
N VAL A 33 -8.25 4.17 -3.51
CA VAL A 33 -8.03 3.21 -4.61
C VAL A 33 -8.57 3.74 -5.93
N ALA A 34 -9.80 4.27 -5.94
CA ALA A 34 -10.42 4.80 -7.14
C ALA A 34 -9.65 5.98 -7.76
N PRO A 35 -9.27 7.04 -7.01
CA PRO A 35 -8.48 8.14 -7.57
C PRO A 35 -7.07 7.69 -7.98
N ILE A 36 -6.41 6.78 -7.25
CA ILE A 36 -5.11 6.24 -7.67
C ILE A 36 -5.25 5.51 -9.01
N ASN A 37 -6.26 4.65 -9.17
CA ASN A 37 -6.52 3.95 -10.42
C ASN A 37 -6.75 4.91 -11.60
N ALA A 38 -7.36 6.07 -11.37
CA ALA A 38 -7.54 7.10 -12.39
C ALA A 38 -6.24 7.84 -12.74
N LEU A 39 -5.30 7.95 -11.79
CA LEU A 39 -4.00 8.58 -12.00
C LEU A 39 -2.99 7.67 -12.71
N LEU A 40 -3.00 6.36 -12.44
CA LEU A 40 -2.01 5.39 -12.95
C LEU A 40 -1.73 5.53 -14.47
N PRO A 41 -2.72 5.67 -15.37
CA PRO A 41 -2.47 5.77 -16.81
C PRO A 41 -1.70 7.04 -17.21
N LEU A 42 -1.75 8.10 -16.40
CA LEU A 42 -1.11 9.38 -16.69
C LEU A 42 0.42 9.35 -16.51
N PHE A 43 0.94 8.35 -15.81
CA PHE A 43 2.36 8.22 -15.52
C PHE A 43 3.09 7.28 -16.50
N SER A 44 2.41 6.75 -17.54
CA SER A 44 3.03 5.93 -18.60
C SER A 44 3.87 4.76 -18.06
N GLY A 45 3.40 4.10 -17.00
CA GLY A 45 4.12 3.00 -16.34
C GLY A 45 5.15 3.44 -15.29
N ARG A 46 5.33 4.74 -15.03
CA ARG A 46 6.24 5.28 -13.99
C ARG A 46 5.56 5.37 -12.62
N ALA A 47 4.74 4.38 -12.32
CA ALA A 47 4.09 4.21 -11.04
C ALA A 47 4.75 3.08 -10.26
N TYR A 48 5.03 3.31 -8.98
CA TYR A 48 5.66 2.37 -8.06
C TYR A 48 4.85 2.35 -6.78
N ALA A 49 4.78 1.21 -6.11
CA ALA A 49 4.18 1.12 -4.79
C ALA A 49 5.24 0.83 -3.73
N SER A 50 4.97 1.22 -2.50
CA SER A 50 5.63 0.64 -1.34
C SER A 50 4.74 -0.42 -0.72
N GLN A 51 5.37 -1.27 0.08
CA GLN A 51 4.70 -2.28 0.88
C GLN A 51 5.41 -2.39 2.22
N ASP A 52 4.67 -2.18 3.29
CA ASP A 52 5.12 -2.55 4.62
C ASP A 52 5.19 -4.09 4.67
N TRP A 53 6.34 -4.65 5.05
CA TRP A 53 6.66 -6.07 4.83
C TRP A 53 7.40 -6.66 6.02
N HIS A 54 6.69 -6.81 7.15
CA HIS A 54 7.27 -7.09 8.46
C HIS A 54 7.51 -8.59 8.70
N PRO A 55 8.66 -9.00 9.28
CA PRO A 55 8.77 -10.33 9.86
C PRO A 55 7.73 -10.51 10.99
N ALA A 56 7.34 -11.75 11.28
CA ALA A 56 6.29 -12.05 12.26
C ALA A 56 6.58 -11.49 13.67
N ASP A 57 7.84 -11.21 13.99
CA ASP A 57 8.32 -10.74 15.28
C ASP A 57 8.98 -9.35 15.21
N HIS A 58 8.51 -8.50 14.29
CA HIS A 58 9.04 -7.16 14.07
C HIS A 58 9.02 -6.27 15.33
N CYS A 59 10.04 -5.44 15.48
CA CYS A 59 10.25 -4.61 16.68
C CYS A 59 9.17 -3.53 16.87
N SER A 60 8.44 -3.15 15.81
CA SER A 60 7.38 -2.15 15.92
C SER A 60 6.10 -2.69 16.58
N PHE A 61 5.98 -4.00 16.74
CA PHE A 61 4.79 -4.65 17.29
C PHE A 61 4.72 -4.53 18.82
N THR A 62 3.52 -4.41 19.37
CA THR A 62 3.26 -4.36 20.82
C THR A 62 3.75 -5.63 21.54
N THR A 63 3.76 -6.78 20.86
CA THR A 63 4.33 -8.05 21.35
C THR A 63 5.86 -8.00 21.51
N ARG A 64 6.52 -6.99 20.95
CA ARG A 64 7.97 -6.77 20.97
C ARG A 64 8.38 -5.42 21.59
N GLY A 65 7.44 -4.75 22.26
CA GLY A 65 7.68 -3.46 22.93
C GLY A 65 7.48 -2.23 22.06
N GLY A 66 7.02 -2.39 20.82
CA GLY A 66 6.60 -1.29 19.96
C GLY A 66 5.18 -0.80 20.24
N ILE A 67 4.67 0.08 19.38
CA ILE A 67 3.39 0.78 19.59
C ILE A 67 2.26 0.28 18.68
N TRP A 68 2.58 -0.50 17.65
CA TRP A 68 1.60 -0.95 16.66
C TRP A 68 1.14 -2.39 16.95
N PRO A 69 -0.11 -2.78 16.63
CA PRO A 69 -0.47 -4.19 16.63
C PRO A 69 0.38 -4.97 15.61
N VAL A 70 0.34 -6.30 15.64
CA VAL A 70 0.91 -7.10 14.55
C VAL A 70 0.15 -6.80 13.26
N HIS A 71 0.86 -6.41 12.22
CA HIS A 71 0.29 -5.97 10.94
C HIS A 71 1.26 -6.24 9.79
N ALA A 72 0.75 -6.25 8.56
CA ALA A 72 1.55 -6.34 7.33
C ALA A 72 2.66 -7.41 7.37
N VAL A 73 2.35 -8.56 7.97
CA VAL A 73 3.33 -9.64 8.12
C VAL A 73 3.59 -10.29 6.76
N GLN A 74 4.86 -10.52 6.45
CA GLN A 74 5.32 -11.11 5.20
C GLN A 74 4.54 -12.38 4.83
N ASN A 75 4.16 -12.48 3.55
CA ASN A 75 3.45 -13.61 2.96
C ASN A 75 2.07 -13.91 3.57
N THR A 76 1.39 -12.87 4.07
CA THR A 76 0.00 -12.97 4.56
C THR A 76 -0.94 -12.15 3.68
N ALA A 77 -2.21 -12.57 3.62
CA ALA A 77 -3.24 -11.83 2.90
C ALA A 77 -3.43 -10.39 3.43
N ASP A 78 -3.17 -10.17 4.71
CA ASP A 78 -3.21 -8.84 5.32
C ASP A 78 -2.15 -7.90 4.73
N ALA A 79 -0.97 -8.42 4.41
CA ALA A 79 0.11 -7.65 3.82
C ALA A 79 -0.04 -7.44 2.31
N ASP A 80 -0.92 -8.17 1.62
CA ASP A 80 -1.12 -8.01 0.18
C ASP A 80 -1.62 -6.60 -0.17
N ILE A 81 -1.20 -6.13 -1.36
CA ILE A 81 -1.75 -4.93 -1.97
C ILE A 81 -3.27 -5.09 -2.15
N HIS A 82 -4.02 -4.04 -1.84
CA HIS A 82 -5.47 -4.06 -1.86
C HIS A 82 -6.00 -4.54 -3.23
N PRO A 83 -6.93 -5.51 -3.29
CA PRO A 83 -7.29 -6.21 -4.53
C PRO A 83 -7.96 -5.32 -5.57
N LEU A 84 -8.50 -4.16 -5.17
CA LEU A 84 -9.11 -3.19 -6.07
C LEU A 84 -8.10 -2.21 -6.68
N LEU A 85 -6.85 -2.17 -6.19
CA LEU A 85 -5.80 -1.38 -6.81
C LEU A 85 -5.33 -2.07 -8.09
N ASN A 86 -5.22 -1.32 -9.19
CA ASN A 86 -4.76 -1.86 -10.47
C ASN A 86 -3.25 -2.12 -10.46
N ARG A 87 -2.85 -3.21 -9.80
CA ARG A 87 -1.46 -3.65 -9.69
C ARG A 87 -0.79 -3.88 -11.04
N GLY A 88 -1.54 -4.21 -12.10
CA GLY A 88 -1.01 -4.39 -13.45
C GLY A 88 -0.48 -3.10 -14.10
N ALA A 89 -0.89 -1.93 -13.60
CA ALA A 89 -0.38 -0.63 -14.04
C ALA A 89 0.74 -0.07 -13.14
N ILE A 90 1.14 -0.81 -12.11
CA ILE A 90 2.23 -0.47 -11.20
C ILE A 90 3.46 -1.27 -11.61
N SER A 91 4.58 -0.59 -11.87
CA SER A 91 5.80 -1.23 -12.38
C SER A 91 6.49 -2.09 -11.34
N HIS A 92 6.58 -1.63 -10.08
CA HIS A 92 7.19 -2.38 -8.99
C HIS A 92 6.46 -2.08 -7.67
N VAL A 93 6.55 -3.06 -6.76
CA VAL A 93 6.17 -2.96 -5.34
C VAL A 93 7.43 -3.26 -4.54
#